data_AF-A0A496B4G4-F1
#
_entry.id   AF-A0A496B4G4-F1
#
_cell.length_a   1.000
_cell.length_b   1.000
_cell.length_c   1.000
_cell.angle_alpha   90.00
_cell.angle_beta   90.00
_cell.angle_gamma   90.00
#
_symmetry.space_group_name_H-M   'P 1'
#
loop_
_entity.id
_entity.type
_entity.pdbx_description
1 polymer ?
#
loop_
_entity_poly.entity_id
_entity_poly.type
_entity_poly.pdbx_seq_one_letter_code
_entity_poly.pdbx_strand_id
1 'polypeptide(L)'
;MEKETLETIIQRLNRLEKTVAEMNQKLSLVVEEAVPNPPKDFEMQNDNQDDNIGTKVIAEIFKKMGISEDFELRPIEELHESMKQRGIRAEDNEFSRAIIEEREK
;
A
#
# COMPACT_ATOMS: atom_id res chain seq x y z
N MET A 1 -27.55 8.63 -18.72
CA MET A 1 -26.34 7.80 -18.55
C MET A 1 -25.49 8.04 -19.80
N GLU A 2 -24.52 8.95 -19.72
CA GLU A 2 -23.64 9.23 -20.84
C GLU A 2 -22.75 8.00 -21.08
N LYS A 3 -22.77 7.45 -22.30
CA LYS A 3 -21.89 6.35 -22.67
C LYS A 3 -20.48 6.94 -22.79
N GLU A 4 -19.60 6.63 -21.85
CA GLU A 4 -18.17 6.87 -22.03
C GLU A 4 -17.72 6.20 -23.33
N THR A 5 -17.13 6.97 -24.22
CA THR A 5 -16.55 6.44 -25.45
C THR A 5 -15.29 5.64 -25.11
N LEU A 6 -14.96 4.64 -25.93
CA LEU A 6 -13.76 3.83 -25.76
C LEU A 6 -12.48 4.70 -25.65
N GLU A 7 -12.44 5.80 -26.41
CA GLU A 7 -11.37 6.81 -26.33
C GLU A 7 -11.26 7.45 -24.94
N THR A 8 -12.39 7.74 -24.30
CA THR A 8 -12.40 8.33 -22.95
C THR A 8 -11.83 7.34 -21.93
N ILE A 9 -12.16 6.07 -22.08
CA ILE A 9 -11.63 4.99 -21.23
C ILE A 9 -10.11 4.86 -21.42
N ILE A 10 -9.63 4.84 -22.67
CA ILE A 10 -8.20 4.76 -22.98
C ILE A 10 -7.43 5.95 -22.39
N GLN A 11 -7.97 7.16 -22.49
CA GLN A 11 -7.34 8.35 -21.91
C GLN A 11 -7.28 8.28 -20.38
N ARG A 12 -8.34 7.77 -19.72
CA ARG A 12 -8.35 7.57 -18.27
C ARG A 12 -7.32 6.52 -17.85
N LEU A 13 -7.20 5.43 -18.61
CA LEU A 13 -6.21 4.37 -18.34
C LEU A 13 -4.78 4.89 -18.45
N ASN A 14 -4.45 5.60 -19.54
CA ASN A 14 -3.13 6.19 -19.74
C ASN A 14 -2.75 7.18 -18.63
N ARG A 15 -3.72 7.97 -18.14
CA ARG A 15 -3.49 8.87 -17.00
C ARG A 15 -3.23 8.10 -15.70
N LEU A 16 -3.96 7.00 -15.49
CA LEU A 16 -3.79 6.14 -14.32
C LEU A 16 -2.40 5.48 -14.33
N GLU A 17 -1.99 4.89 -15.45
CA GLU A 17 -0.67 4.27 -15.63
C GLU A 17 0.45 5.27 -15.35
N LYS A 18 0.35 6.49 -15.89
CA LYS A 18 1.32 7.54 -15.64
C LYS A 18 1.40 7.91 -14.15
N THR A 19 0.24 8.05 -13.51
CA THR A 19 0.18 8.40 -12.07
C THR A 19 0.79 7.29 -11.21
N VAL A 20 0.50 6.03 -11.53
CA VAL A 20 1.08 4.87 -10.84
C VAL A 20 2.59 4.83 -11.02
N ALA A 21 3.10 5.08 -12.23
CA ALA A 21 4.54 5.12 -12.49
C ALA A 21 5.24 6.23 -11.68
N GLU A 22 4.65 7.43 -11.60
CA GLU A 22 5.16 8.54 -10.80
C GLU A 22 5.13 8.23 -9.29
N MET A 23 4.06 7.59 -8.80
CA MET A 23 3.98 7.17 -7.40
C MET A 23 5.05 6.12 -7.08
N ASN A 24 5.28 5.17 -7.99
CA ASN A 24 6.28 4.14 -7.80
C ASN A 24 7.70 4.73 -7.74
N GLN A 25 8.01 5.71 -8.58
CA GLN A 25 9.29 6.44 -8.51
C GLN A 25 9.45 7.19 -7.19
N LYS A 26 8.41 7.90 -6.74
CA LYS A 26 8.45 8.63 -5.45
C LYS A 26 8.64 7.69 -4.27
N LEU A 27 7.96 6.54 -4.28
CA LEU A 27 8.13 5.52 -3.24
C LEU A 27 9.55 4.94 -3.25
N SER A 28 10.12 4.69 -4.43
CA SER A 28 11.52 4.24 -4.56
C SER A 28 12.50 5.23 -3.92
N LEU A 29 12.31 6.53 -4.18
CA LEU A 29 13.13 7.59 -3.57
C LEU A 29 12.96 7.66 -2.04
N VAL A 30 11.73 7.50 -1.53
CA VAL A 30 11.47 7.47 -0.09
C VAL A 30 12.18 6.30 0.59
N VAL A 31 12.20 5.13 -0.07
CA VAL A 31 12.90 3.93 0.41
C VAL A 31 14.41 4.13 0.39
N GLU A 32 14.97 4.68 -0.69
CA GLU A 32 16.41 5.00 -0.80
C GLU A 32 16.86 6.02 0.26
N GLU A 33 16.05 7.05 0.54
CA GLU A 33 16.34 8.03 1.58
C GLU A 33 16.18 7.49 3.00
N ALA A 34 15.25 6.57 3.23
CA ALA A 34 15.06 5.94 4.54
C ALA A 34 16.14 4.88 4.83
N VAL A 35 16.75 4.31 3.80
CA VAL A 35 17.80 3.29 3.92
C VAL A 35 18.99 3.69 3.05
N PRO A 36 19.87 4.61 3.51
CA PRO A 36 20.98 5.12 2.69
C PRO A 36 22.04 4.06 2.33
N ASN A 37 21.96 2.86 2.91
CA ASN A 37 22.73 1.67 2.54
C ASN A 37 21.82 0.43 2.68
N PRO A 38 20.98 0.12 1.68
CA PRO A 38 20.31 -1.16 1.69
C PRO A 38 21.40 -2.23 1.49
N PRO A 39 21.59 -3.22 2.39
CA PRO A 39 22.35 -4.41 2.07
C PRO A 39 21.96 -4.90 0.68
N LYS A 40 22.97 -5.22 -0.14
CA LYS A 40 22.82 -5.61 -1.55
C LYS A 40 21.85 -6.76 -1.78
N ASP A 41 21.49 -7.48 -0.72
CA ASP A 41 20.55 -8.59 -0.68
C ASP A 41 19.44 -8.32 0.35
N PHE A 42 18.72 -7.19 0.23
CA PHE A 42 17.42 -7.02 0.89
C PHE A 42 16.38 -7.91 0.17
N GLU A 43 16.60 -9.22 0.22
CA GLU A 43 15.49 -10.15 0.11
C GLU A 43 14.63 -9.91 1.36
N MET A 44 13.34 -9.60 1.18
CA MET A 44 12.36 -9.67 2.25
C MET A 44 12.25 -11.15 2.68
N GLN A 45 13.24 -11.65 3.40
CA GLN A 45 13.15 -12.93 4.08
C GLN A 45 12.35 -12.70 5.34
N ASN A 46 11.11 -13.18 5.30
CA ASN A 46 10.09 -13.09 6.34
C ASN A 46 10.38 -13.94 7.59
N ASP A 47 11.63 -14.36 7.84
CA ASP A 47 11.93 -15.25 8.97
C ASP A 47 13.10 -14.71 9.79
N ASN A 48 12.74 -14.11 10.95
CA ASN A 48 13.57 -14.00 12.15
C ASN A 48 14.88 -13.19 12.06
N GLN A 49 14.88 -12.03 11.41
CA GLN A 49 16.02 -11.10 11.48
C GLN A 49 15.61 -9.74 12.07
N ASP A 50 15.92 -9.61 13.36
CA ASP A 50 16.00 -8.36 14.13
C ASP A 50 14.73 -7.49 14.10
N ASP A 51 13.75 -7.84 14.94
CA ASP A 51 12.49 -7.08 15.17
C ASP A 51 12.74 -5.57 15.31
N ASN A 52 13.91 -5.17 15.81
CA ASN A 52 14.28 -3.76 15.98
C ASN A 52 14.56 -2.98 14.69
N ILE A 53 14.98 -3.64 13.59
CA ILE A 53 15.28 -2.94 12.34
C ILE A 53 14.00 -2.77 11.51
N GLY A 54 13.20 -3.84 11.38
CA GLY A 54 11.92 -3.79 10.67
C GLY A 54 10.96 -2.76 11.28
N THR A 55 10.86 -2.73 12.61
CA THR A 55 9.98 -1.78 13.31
C THR A 55 10.43 -0.33 13.15
N LYS A 56 11.75 -0.06 13.11
CA LYS A 56 12.29 1.29 12.89
C LYS A 56 12.02 1.80 11.48
N VAL A 57 12.16 0.93 10.47
CA VAL A 57 11.87 1.28 9.08
C VAL A 57 10.38 1.59 8.90
N ILE A 58 9.49 0.78 9.48
CA ILE A 58 8.04 1.03 9.43
C ILE A 58 7.68 2.34 10.13
N ALA A 59 8.24 2.61 11.31
CA ALA A 59 8.02 3.86 12.04
C ALA A 59 8.49 5.09 11.23
N GLU A 60 9.65 5.00 10.57
CA GLU A 60 10.16 6.09 9.73
C GLU A 60 9.27 6.31 8.49
N ILE A 61 8.76 5.24 7.87
CA ILE A 61 7.79 5.32 6.78
C ILE A 61 6.50 6.01 7.24
N PHE A 62 5.95 5.62 8.41
CA PHE A 62 4.74 6.25 8.96
C PHE A 62 4.95 7.74 9.20
N LYS A 63 6.08 8.10 9.83
CA LYS A 63 6.47 9.49 10.05
C LYS A 63 6.58 10.29 8.75
N LYS A 64 7.22 9.74 7.71
CA LYS A 64 7.34 10.39 6.38
C LYS A 64 5.98 10.51 5.67
N MET A 65 5.05 9.58 5.89
CA MET A 65 3.68 9.65 5.38
C MET A 65 2.73 10.52 6.21
N GLY A 66 3.20 11.09 7.32
CA GLY A 66 2.37 11.88 8.25
C GLY A 66 1.36 11.03 9.02
N ILE A 67 1.61 9.72 9.12
CA ILE A 67 0.83 8.76 9.89
C ILE A 67 1.40 8.73 11.30
N SER A 68 0.53 8.75 12.31
CA SER A 68 0.95 8.70 13.72
C SER A 68 1.79 7.45 14.00
N GLU A 69 2.81 7.57 14.84
CA GLU A 69 3.55 6.41 15.35
C GLU A 69 2.63 5.52 16.21
N ASP A 70 1.60 6.12 16.82
CA ASP A 70 0.53 5.43 17.56
C ASP A 70 -0.63 4.99 16.64
N PHE A 71 -0.38 4.79 15.34
CA PHE A 71 -1.43 4.38 14.41
C PHE A 71 -1.88 2.95 14.72
N GLU A 72 -3.02 2.86 15.41
CA GLU A 72 -3.70 1.60 15.60
C GLU A 72 -4.54 1.26 14.38
N LEU A 73 -4.46 -0.01 13.99
CA LEU A 73 -5.29 -0.54 12.94
C LEU A 73 -6.75 -0.53 13.40
N ARG A 74 -7.65 0.05 12.59
CA ARG A 74 -9.09 0.01 12.84
C ARG A 74 -9.58 -1.43 13.02
N PRO A 75 -10.60 -1.66 13.87
CA PRO A 75 -11.27 -2.96 13.98
C PRO A 75 -11.66 -3.54 12.62
N ILE A 76 -11.64 -4.87 12.51
CA ILE A 76 -11.90 -5.56 11.23
C ILE A 76 -13.31 -5.27 10.71
N GLU A 77 -14.28 -5.09 11.61
CA GLU A 77 -15.66 -4.73 11.29
C GLU A 77 -15.73 -3.33 10.63
N GLU A 78 -14.99 -2.36 11.16
CA GLU A 78 -14.91 -1.01 10.58
C GLU A 78 -14.21 -0.99 9.23
N LEU A 79 -13.22 -1.88 9.04
CA LEU A 79 -12.57 -2.08 7.75
C LEU A 79 -13.57 -2.62 6.72
N HIS A 80 -14.33 -3.67 7.07
CA HIS A 80 -15.38 -4.25 6.22
C HIS A 80 -16.46 -3.23 5.86
N GLU A 81 -16.95 -2.45 6.84
CA GLU A 81 -17.92 -1.38 6.58
C GLU A 81 -17.35 -0.31 5.64
N SER A 82 -16.11 0.12 5.88
CA SER A 82 -15.43 1.09 5.03
C SER A 82 -15.21 0.58 3.60
N MET A 83 -14.89 -0.71 3.43
CA MET A 83 -14.74 -1.34 2.11
C MET A 83 -16.07 -1.39 1.39
N LYS A 84 -17.14 -1.82 2.07
CA LYS A 84 -18.51 -1.86 1.54
C LYS A 84 -19.00 -0.48 1.12
N GLN A 85 -18.78 0.56 1.94
CA GLN A 85 -19.15 1.94 1.61
C GLN A 85 -18.45 2.45 0.35
N ARG A 86 -17.22 2.01 0.10
CA ARG A 86 -16.43 2.38 -1.07
C ARG A 86 -16.63 1.45 -2.27
N GLY A 87 -17.52 0.45 -2.14
CA GLY A 87 -17.77 -0.56 -3.18
C GLY A 87 -16.59 -1.50 -3.42
N ILE A 88 -15.66 -1.60 -2.47
CA ILE A 88 -14.51 -2.51 -2.54
C ILE A 88 -14.95 -3.86 -2.02
N ARG A 89 -14.81 -4.90 -2.83
CA ARG A 89 -15.00 -6.29 -2.42
C ARG A 89 -13.64 -6.96 -2.30
N ALA A 90 -13.46 -7.77 -1.27
CA ALA A 90 -12.19 -8.45 -1.03
C ALA A 90 -11.87 -9.44 -2.16
N GLU A 91 -12.90 -10.02 -2.76
CA GLU A 91 -12.81 -11.00 -3.83
C GLU A 91 -12.36 -10.39 -5.17
N ASP A 92 -12.55 -9.08 -5.34
CA ASP A 92 -12.24 -8.37 -6.58
C ASP A 92 -10.73 -8.08 -6.71
N ASN A 93 -9.94 -8.25 -5.64
CA ASN A 93 -8.51 -7.96 -5.63
C ASN A 93 -7.74 -8.84 -4.64
N GLU A 94 -6.66 -9.46 -5.11
CA GLU A 94 -5.73 -10.26 -4.31
C GLU A 94 -5.18 -9.50 -3.10
N PHE A 95 -4.86 -8.21 -3.24
CA PHE A 95 -4.39 -7.41 -2.10
C PHE A 95 -5.46 -7.24 -1.02
N SER A 96 -6.70 -6.95 -1.42
CA SER A 96 -7.81 -6.80 -0.47
C SER A 96 -8.08 -8.12 0.25
N ARG A 97 -8.04 -9.25 -0.48
CA ARG A 97 -8.18 -10.59 0.10
C ARG A 97 -7.08 -10.88 1.12
N ALA A 98 -5.81 -10.63 0.76
CA ALA A 98 -4.67 -10.86 1.64
C ALA A 98 -4.75 -10.03 2.93
N ILE A 99 -5.19 -8.77 2.84
CA ILE A 99 -5.38 -7.91 4.01
C ILE A 99 -6.45 -8.46 4.96
N ILE A 100 -7.58 -8.94 4.42
CA ILE A 100 -8.65 -9.51 5.24
C ILE A 100 -8.22 -10.83 5.87
N GLU A 101 -7.62 -11.74 5.08
CA GLU A 101 -7.16 -13.04 5.56
C GLU A 101 -6.13 -12.92 6.69
N GLU A 102 -5.21 -11.96 6.58
CA GLU A 102 -4.20 -11.73 7.62
C GLU A 102 -4.81 -11.10 8.89
N ARG A 103 -5.92 -10.37 8.77
CA ARG A 103 -6.60 -9.72 9.90
C ARG A 103 -7.60 -10.63 10.62
N GLU A 104 -8.07 -11.68 9.95
CA GLU A 104 -9.04 -12.64 10.48
C GLU A 104 -8.37 -13.90 11.07
N LYS A 105 -7.04 -14.05 10.92
CA LYS A 105 -6.22 -15.06 11.61
C LYS A 105 -6.01 -14.75 13.09
#